data_AF-A0A536VPX1-F1
#
_entry.id   AF-A0A536VPX1-F1
#
_cell.length_a   1.000
_cell.length_b   1.000
_cell.length_c   1.000
_cell.angle_alpha   90.00
_cell.angle_beta   90.00
_cell.angle_gamma   90.00
#
_symmetry.space_group_name_H-M   'P 1'
#
loop_
_entity.id
_entity.type
_entity.pdbx_description
1 polymer ?
#
loop_
_entity_poly.entity_id
_entity_poly.type
_entity_poly.pdbx_seq_one_letter_code
_entity_poly.pdbx_strand_id
1 'polypeptide(L)'
;MNGIDIDLNAFAATRAELDRLAARQRAVDGDIAAAKRALESALRAGASADERESLDARVTEAQAARGALVEQRRALNRRFDALAEGVLVGRDPSALVASLHGDQPIALLPMRLETRYVTPPDQSTRLRIRIYPDDINTIDHEPTPTDDERSAGMAYWRARFAHADDDAARLLRDLAATYGRGRASWLVRTLTPINPLPAPDVAADPEFAPVETIAAQAKMTRAVLLPERFCAIGYAAPRREVFRVWGGTIPDELVLSPDWLATDDPEALLGGDRAWMVDFDAALAKGMAIEVTQAQIAANVPFNLASGTLERLVVVGFEWTKDAAASAADFTDLLAAHRDSSGLGFAAPGTPTNNTEAAPSGHSPADEKLPPAPPVGAGAADQDALQLLTWAFGIVPAALPADHIERAHLTDQRSALHMMNVLWRGTFGDYLLQMWNPFVNGKEAFGTSSLYALRSYAAGYVRPSGALPILRVDKQPYGMLPLVGRRFVDSGDSSAESAVGKVLGVLRPMWELASGSVPRLVDGNVDKAKEILQTAAWSQTAYYRDKDVRAMCMEPTPFSDAQSSGRQPVIQKLVGA
;
A
#
# COMPACT_ATOMS: atom_id res chain seq x y z
N MET A 1 -20.85 2.58 -22.88
CA MET A 1 -19.82 3.27 -23.69
C MET A 1 -18.96 2.18 -24.30
N ASN A 2 -18.70 2.21 -25.60
CA ASN A 2 -17.78 1.24 -26.22
C ASN A 2 -16.42 1.41 -25.55
N GLY A 3 -15.89 0.34 -24.94
CA GLY A 3 -14.59 0.35 -24.28
C GLY A 3 -13.50 0.80 -25.25
N ILE A 4 -12.54 1.59 -24.75
CA ILE A 4 -11.34 1.90 -25.52
C ILE A 4 -10.48 0.64 -25.46
N ASP A 5 -10.32 -0.04 -26.58
CA ASP A 5 -9.48 -1.23 -26.68
C ASP A 5 -8.01 -0.79 -26.72
N ILE A 6 -7.26 -1.14 -25.68
CA ILE A 6 -5.83 -0.82 -25.53
C ILE A 6 -5.07 -2.12 -25.83
N ASP A 7 -4.11 -2.07 -26.76
CA ASP A 7 -3.23 -3.22 -27.02
C ASP A 7 -2.25 -3.45 -25.86
N LEU A 8 -2.72 -4.17 -24.84
CA LEU A 8 -1.92 -4.51 -23.66
C LEU A 8 -0.73 -5.44 -23.99
N ASN A 9 -0.75 -6.14 -25.14
CA ASN A 9 0.34 -7.04 -25.52
C ASN A 9 1.62 -6.28 -25.83
N ALA A 10 1.53 -5.11 -26.46
CA ALA A 10 2.69 -4.27 -26.76
C ALA A 10 3.37 -3.75 -25.47
N PHE A 11 2.56 -3.36 -24.47
CA PHE A 11 3.05 -2.97 -23.15
C PHE A 11 3.72 -4.15 -22.43
N ALA A 12 3.04 -5.31 -22.38
CA ALA A 12 3.57 -6.53 -21.77
C ALA A 12 4.90 -6.98 -22.41
N ALA A 13 5.00 -6.93 -23.75
CA ALA A 13 6.23 -7.28 -24.46
C ALA A 13 7.40 -6.33 -24.12
N THR A 14 7.12 -5.03 -24.00
CA THR A 14 8.13 -4.03 -23.65
C THR A 14 8.61 -4.20 -22.20
N ARG A 15 7.70 -4.49 -21.25
CA ARG A 15 8.04 -4.82 -19.86
C ARG A 15 8.92 -6.05 -19.76
N ALA A 16 8.57 -7.13 -20.47
CA ALA A 16 9.38 -8.34 -20.49
C ALA A 16 10.80 -8.10 -21.05
N GLU A 17 10.98 -7.14 -21.96
CA GLU A 17 12.30 -6.74 -22.45
C GLU A 17 13.08 -5.91 -21.42
N LEU A 18 12.39 -4.99 -20.71
CA LEU A 18 12.96 -4.23 -19.59
C LEU A 18 13.43 -5.17 -18.46
N ASP A 19 12.65 -6.19 -18.11
CA ASP A 19 13.02 -7.19 -17.09
C ASP A 19 14.28 -7.96 -17.46
N ARG A 20 14.41 -8.36 -18.73
CA ARG A 20 15.63 -9.02 -19.24
C ARG A 20 16.84 -8.09 -19.19
N LEU A 21 16.67 -6.81 -19.52
CA LEU A 21 17.75 -5.82 -19.39
C LEU A 21 18.13 -5.60 -17.92
N ALA A 22 17.16 -5.54 -17.01
CA ALA A 22 17.42 -5.42 -15.58
C ALA A 22 18.21 -6.62 -15.05
N ALA A 23 17.89 -7.84 -15.49
CA ALA A 23 18.66 -9.05 -15.15
C ALA A 23 20.10 -8.98 -15.70
N ARG A 24 20.29 -8.57 -16.96
CA ARG A 24 21.64 -8.38 -17.55
C ARG A 24 22.45 -7.30 -16.83
N GLN A 25 21.79 -6.21 -16.45
CA GLN A 25 22.44 -5.14 -15.70
C GLN A 25 22.91 -5.62 -14.32
N ARG A 26 22.09 -6.41 -13.61
CA ARG A 26 22.50 -7.03 -12.34
C ARG A 26 23.75 -7.91 -12.49
N ALA A 27 23.86 -8.68 -13.56
CA ALA A 27 25.05 -9.47 -13.85
C ALA A 27 26.31 -8.60 -14.06
N VAL A 28 26.21 -7.54 -14.88
CA VAL A 28 27.32 -6.61 -15.13
C VAL A 28 27.70 -5.82 -13.86
N ASP A 29 26.72 -5.43 -13.05
CA ASP A 29 26.97 -4.78 -11.75
C ASP A 29 27.76 -5.72 -10.80
N GLY A 30 27.50 -7.03 -10.87
CA GLY A 30 28.29 -8.07 -10.22
C GLY A 30 29.73 -8.14 -10.72
N ASP A 31 29.93 -8.10 -12.04
CA ASP A 31 31.26 -8.10 -12.66
C ASP A 31 32.08 -6.87 -12.28
N ILE A 32 31.46 -5.69 -12.24
CA ILE A 32 32.09 -4.44 -11.78
C ILE A 32 32.56 -4.59 -10.33
N ALA A 33 31.69 -5.07 -9.44
CA ALA A 33 32.04 -5.24 -8.04
C ALA A 33 33.13 -6.29 -7.83
N ALA A 34 33.12 -7.38 -8.60
CA ALA A 34 34.19 -8.39 -8.57
C ALA A 34 35.53 -7.82 -9.07
N ALA A 35 35.52 -7.08 -10.17
CA ALA A 35 36.71 -6.43 -10.72
C ALA A 35 37.30 -5.38 -9.76
N LYS A 36 36.45 -4.53 -9.15
CA LYS A 36 36.88 -3.55 -8.12
C LYS A 36 37.50 -4.24 -6.90
N ARG A 37 36.89 -5.30 -6.38
CA ARG A 37 37.45 -6.08 -5.25
C ARG A 37 38.80 -6.71 -5.59
N ALA A 38 38.95 -7.25 -6.80
CA ALA A 38 40.21 -7.82 -7.27
C ALA A 38 41.31 -6.74 -7.35
N LEU A 39 40.99 -5.56 -7.90
CA LEU A 39 41.90 -4.42 -7.95
C LEU A 39 42.33 -3.97 -6.55
N GLU A 40 41.39 -3.80 -5.62
CA GLU A 40 41.70 -3.42 -4.22
C GLU A 40 42.55 -4.48 -3.49
N SER A 41 42.30 -5.77 -3.76
CA SER A 41 43.10 -6.86 -3.19
C SER A 41 44.53 -6.84 -3.75
N ALA A 42 44.69 -6.67 -5.06
CA ALA A 42 45.98 -6.57 -5.72
C ALA A 42 46.78 -5.34 -5.25
N LEU A 43 46.12 -4.19 -5.06
CA LEU A 43 46.74 -2.98 -4.51
C LEU A 43 47.26 -3.23 -3.08
N ARG A 44 46.47 -3.89 -2.23
CA ARG A 44 46.90 -4.26 -0.86
C ARG A 44 48.04 -5.27 -0.84
N ALA A 45 48.09 -6.18 -1.81
CA ALA A 45 49.15 -7.18 -1.96
C ALA A 45 50.44 -6.62 -2.59
N GLY A 46 50.46 -5.36 -3.01
CA GLY A 46 51.63 -4.74 -3.63
C GLY A 46 51.87 -5.18 -5.08
N ALA A 47 50.80 -5.50 -5.83
CA ALA A 47 50.84 -5.95 -7.22
C ALA A 47 51.68 -5.06 -8.15
N SER A 48 52.18 -5.65 -9.25
CA SER A 48 52.96 -4.94 -10.28
C SER A 48 52.13 -3.88 -11.03
N ALA A 49 52.79 -2.96 -11.75
CA ALA A 49 52.10 -1.95 -12.56
C ALA A 49 51.21 -2.60 -13.64
N ASP A 50 51.73 -3.61 -14.34
CA ASP A 50 51.03 -4.32 -15.41
C ASP A 50 49.76 -5.04 -14.89
N GLU A 51 49.83 -5.66 -13.71
CA GLU A 51 48.68 -6.32 -13.08
C GLU A 51 47.59 -5.31 -12.67
N ARG A 52 47.99 -4.15 -12.16
CA ARG A 52 47.05 -3.06 -11.83
C ARG A 52 46.37 -2.51 -13.08
N GLU A 53 47.15 -2.26 -14.15
CA GLU A 53 46.62 -1.77 -15.41
C GLU A 53 45.63 -2.76 -16.03
N SER A 54 45.90 -4.07 -15.98
CA SER A 54 44.98 -5.10 -16.44
C SER A 54 43.67 -5.13 -15.64
N LEU A 55 43.73 -5.01 -14.31
CA LEU A 55 42.54 -5.00 -13.45
C LEU A 55 41.72 -3.71 -13.61
N ASP A 56 42.38 -2.57 -13.76
CA ASP A 56 41.74 -1.28 -14.04
C ASP A 56 41.04 -1.27 -15.41
N ALA A 57 41.67 -1.87 -16.43
CA ALA A 57 41.06 -2.06 -17.74
C ALA A 57 39.78 -2.92 -17.66
N ARG A 58 39.78 -3.98 -16.83
CA ARG A 58 38.58 -4.81 -16.59
C ARG A 58 37.46 -4.03 -15.91
N VAL A 59 37.78 -3.18 -14.93
CA VAL A 59 36.77 -2.31 -14.30
C VAL A 59 36.17 -1.34 -15.33
N THR A 60 37.03 -0.72 -16.14
CA THR A 60 36.62 0.22 -17.20
C THR A 60 35.73 -0.45 -18.25
N GLU A 61 36.09 -1.65 -18.71
CA GLU A 61 35.29 -2.44 -19.67
C GLU A 61 33.91 -2.79 -19.09
N ALA A 62 33.86 -3.26 -17.85
CA ALA A 62 32.59 -3.60 -17.19
C ALA A 62 31.71 -2.36 -16.97
N GLN A 63 32.30 -1.21 -16.60
CA GLN A 63 31.59 0.07 -16.49
C GLN A 63 31.05 0.55 -17.85
N ALA A 64 31.81 0.39 -18.93
CA ALA A 64 31.35 0.71 -20.28
C ALA A 64 30.17 -0.19 -20.70
N ALA A 65 30.23 -1.49 -20.39
CA ALA A 65 29.14 -2.42 -20.63
C ALA A 65 27.86 -2.04 -19.86
N ARG A 66 28.00 -1.62 -18.59
CA ARG A 66 26.89 -1.09 -17.78
C ARG A 66 26.30 0.16 -18.42
N GLY A 67 27.13 1.10 -18.87
CA GLY A 67 26.69 2.31 -19.56
C GLY A 67 25.86 2.00 -20.81
N ALA A 68 26.28 1.02 -21.61
CA ALA A 68 25.54 0.57 -22.79
C ALA A 68 24.17 -0.04 -22.43
N LEU A 69 24.07 -0.80 -21.34
CA LEU A 69 22.79 -1.34 -20.85
C LEU A 69 21.86 -0.25 -20.33
N VAL A 70 22.39 0.76 -19.63
CA VAL A 70 21.62 1.92 -19.17
C VAL A 70 21.02 2.68 -20.36
N GLU A 71 21.77 2.88 -21.44
CA GLU A 71 21.25 3.52 -22.65
C GLU A 71 20.20 2.66 -23.37
N GLN A 72 20.37 1.33 -23.42
CA GLN A 72 19.34 0.43 -23.95
C GLN A 72 18.04 0.52 -23.14
N ARG A 73 18.15 0.54 -21.80
CA ARG A 73 16.99 0.73 -20.92
C ARG A 73 16.31 2.07 -21.14
N ARG A 74 17.08 3.16 -21.28
CA ARG A 74 16.54 4.50 -21.62
C ARG A 74 15.80 4.50 -22.96
N ALA A 75 16.32 3.79 -23.96
CA ALA A 75 15.66 3.64 -25.25
C ALA A 75 14.33 2.87 -25.15
N LEU A 76 14.28 1.79 -24.37
CA LEU A 76 13.05 1.04 -24.12
C LEU A 76 12.01 1.84 -23.33
N ASN A 77 12.43 2.59 -22.30
CA ASN A 77 11.52 3.48 -21.57
C ASN A 77 10.92 4.53 -22.52
N ARG A 78 11.72 5.15 -23.40
CA ARG A 78 11.18 6.07 -24.43
C ARG A 78 10.19 5.39 -25.38
N ARG A 79 10.40 4.10 -25.70
CA ARG A 79 9.47 3.32 -26.51
C ARG A 79 8.17 3.04 -25.74
N PHE A 80 8.26 2.71 -24.46
CA PHE A 80 7.11 2.56 -23.58
C PHE A 80 6.31 3.85 -23.49
N ASP A 81 6.99 4.99 -23.27
CA ASP A 81 6.38 6.32 -23.24
C ASP A 81 5.66 6.63 -24.56
N ALA A 82 6.29 6.32 -25.70
CA ALA A 82 5.68 6.51 -27.02
C ALA A 82 4.43 5.63 -27.23
N LEU A 83 4.41 4.40 -26.68
CA LEU A 83 3.21 3.55 -26.69
C LEU A 83 2.09 4.19 -25.85
N ALA A 84 2.40 4.63 -24.63
CA ALA A 84 1.45 5.26 -23.73
C ALA A 84 0.87 6.56 -24.31
N GLU A 85 1.72 7.44 -24.83
CA GLU A 85 1.28 8.67 -25.51
C GLU A 85 0.50 8.37 -26.80
N GLY A 86 0.85 7.30 -27.52
CA GLY A 86 0.12 6.81 -28.69
C GLY A 86 -1.35 6.47 -28.39
N VAL A 87 -1.62 5.91 -27.20
CA VAL A 87 -2.99 5.63 -26.73
C VAL A 87 -3.77 6.93 -26.47
N LEU A 88 -3.09 8.01 -26.08
CA LEU A 88 -3.70 9.31 -25.76
C LEU A 88 -3.92 10.22 -26.97
N VAL A 89 -3.34 9.93 -28.15
CA VAL A 89 -3.44 10.82 -29.32
C VAL A 89 -4.89 11.17 -29.65
N GLY A 90 -5.23 12.46 -29.51
CA GLY A 90 -6.57 12.99 -29.78
C GLY A 90 -7.62 12.69 -28.70
N ARG A 91 -7.20 12.25 -27.50
CA ARG A 91 -8.08 11.87 -26.39
C ARG A 91 -7.70 12.59 -25.10
N ASP A 92 -8.70 12.93 -24.30
CA ASP A 92 -8.49 13.33 -22.90
C ASP A 92 -8.21 12.07 -22.07
N PRO A 93 -7.16 12.02 -21.22
CA PRO A 93 -6.87 10.82 -20.42
C PRO A 93 -8.03 10.39 -19.51
N SER A 94 -8.94 11.30 -19.15
CA SER A 94 -10.16 10.95 -18.39
C SER A 94 -11.06 9.97 -19.14
N ALA A 95 -10.97 9.89 -20.47
CA ALA A 95 -11.69 8.90 -21.27
C ALA A 95 -11.16 7.48 -21.04
N LEU A 96 -9.84 7.32 -20.82
CA LEU A 96 -9.24 6.02 -20.48
C LEU A 96 -9.69 5.57 -19.09
N VAL A 97 -9.71 6.49 -18.12
CA VAL A 97 -10.26 6.21 -16.78
C VAL A 97 -11.72 5.78 -16.87
N ALA A 98 -12.52 6.44 -17.72
CA ALA A 98 -13.92 6.08 -17.92
C ALA A 98 -14.11 4.73 -18.65
N SER A 99 -13.08 4.22 -19.34
CA SER A 99 -13.10 2.89 -19.96
C SER A 99 -12.65 1.76 -19.04
N LEU A 100 -12.12 2.06 -17.85
CA LEU A 100 -11.79 1.02 -16.87
C LEU A 100 -13.03 0.24 -16.45
N HIS A 101 -12.84 -1.06 -16.25
CA HIS A 101 -13.87 -2.00 -15.81
C HIS A 101 -14.32 -1.68 -14.37
N GLY A 102 -15.53 -1.14 -14.22
CA GLY A 102 -16.07 -0.72 -12.93
C GLY A 102 -16.54 -1.85 -12.01
N ASP A 103 -16.46 -3.10 -12.47
CA ASP A 103 -16.73 -4.34 -11.71
C ASP A 103 -15.46 -4.92 -11.05
N GLN A 104 -14.28 -4.38 -11.36
CA GLN A 104 -13.02 -4.74 -10.72
C GLN A 104 -12.64 -3.72 -9.64
N PRO A 105 -12.11 -4.15 -8.48
CA PRO A 105 -11.59 -3.22 -7.48
C PRO A 105 -10.33 -2.53 -8.01
N ILE A 106 -10.25 -1.21 -7.82
CA ILE A 106 -9.04 -0.43 -8.10
C ILE A 106 -8.33 -0.16 -6.78
N ALA A 107 -7.11 -0.68 -6.63
CA ALA A 107 -6.26 -0.41 -5.48
C ALA A 107 -5.69 1.02 -5.55
N LEU A 108 -6.05 1.87 -4.60
CA LEU A 108 -5.45 3.20 -4.45
C LEU A 108 -4.44 3.16 -3.29
N LEU A 109 -3.16 3.15 -3.64
CA LEU A 109 -2.08 3.15 -2.66
C LEU A 109 -1.74 4.59 -2.24
N PRO A 110 -1.35 4.79 -0.96
CA PRO A 110 -1.00 6.12 -0.47
C PRO A 110 0.27 6.64 -1.16
N MET A 111 0.34 7.96 -1.30
CA MET A 111 1.49 8.68 -1.85
C MET A 111 1.73 9.92 -0.99
N ARG A 112 3.00 10.29 -0.79
CA ARG A 112 3.36 11.52 -0.10
C ARG A 112 3.39 12.68 -1.09
N LEU A 113 2.81 13.81 -0.70
CA LEU A 113 2.79 15.02 -1.52
C LEU A 113 3.60 16.13 -0.87
N GLU A 114 4.36 16.83 -1.69
CA GLU A 114 5.00 18.10 -1.35
C GLU A 114 4.57 19.16 -2.36
N THR A 115 4.18 20.34 -1.88
CA THR A 115 3.68 21.40 -2.77
C THR A 115 4.38 22.71 -2.51
N ARG A 116 4.66 23.46 -3.57
CA ARG A 116 5.27 24.79 -3.47
C ARG A 116 4.72 25.71 -4.56
N TYR A 117 4.33 26.92 -4.17
CA TYR A 117 4.09 28.01 -5.12
C TYR A 117 5.44 28.66 -5.47
N VAL A 118 5.69 28.84 -6.76
CA VAL A 118 6.91 29.46 -7.28
C VAL A 118 6.51 30.59 -8.24
N THR A 119 7.12 31.76 -8.07
CA THR A 119 6.91 32.91 -8.96
C THR A 119 8.27 33.27 -9.58
N PRO A 120 8.59 32.73 -10.76
CA PRO A 120 9.81 33.11 -11.48
C PRO A 120 9.76 34.59 -11.89
N PRO A 121 10.91 35.28 -12.03
CA PRO A 121 10.95 36.62 -12.61
C PRO A 121 10.25 36.65 -13.98
N ASP A 122 9.44 37.68 -14.22
CA ASP A 122 8.69 37.91 -15.47
C ASP A 122 7.70 36.79 -15.88
N GLN A 123 7.29 35.92 -14.95
CA GLN A 123 6.35 34.82 -15.23
C GLN A 123 5.22 34.74 -14.19
N SER A 124 4.09 34.19 -14.59
CA SER A 124 2.98 33.92 -13.67
C SER A 124 3.37 32.88 -12.62
N THR A 125 2.84 33.03 -11.39
CA THR A 125 2.97 32.03 -10.34
C THR A 125 2.53 30.64 -10.82
N ARG A 126 3.33 29.63 -10.45
CA ARG A 126 3.11 28.23 -10.75
C ARG A 126 2.99 27.45 -9.45
N LEU A 127 2.13 26.44 -9.41
CA LEU A 127 2.06 25.46 -8.34
C LEU A 127 2.84 24.22 -8.76
N ARG A 128 3.92 23.94 -8.03
CA ARG A 128 4.71 22.71 -8.17
C ARG A 128 4.22 21.68 -7.18
N ILE A 129 3.88 20.50 -7.68
CA ILE A 129 3.43 19.35 -6.91
C ILE A 129 4.46 18.25 -7.11
N ARG A 130 5.06 17.79 -6.04
CA ARG A 130 5.99 16.67 -6.02
C ARG A 130 5.33 15.49 -5.32
N ILE A 131 5.48 14.32 -5.91
CA ILE A 131 4.83 13.08 -5.50
C ILE A 131 5.94 12.08 -5.16
N TYR A 132 5.90 11.51 -3.97
CA TYR A 132 6.83 10.47 -3.53
C TYR A 132 6.08 9.18 -3.22
N PRO A 133 6.67 8.01 -3.57
CA PRO A 133 6.14 6.72 -3.14
C PRO A 133 6.08 6.64 -1.62
N ASP A 134 5.11 5.89 -1.11
CA ASP A 134 4.99 5.55 0.31
C ASP A 134 5.80 4.28 0.65
N ASP A 135 5.90 3.92 1.93
CA ASP A 135 6.69 2.77 2.38
C ASP A 135 6.20 1.45 1.73
N ILE A 136 4.89 1.33 1.48
CA ILE A 136 4.29 0.17 0.76
C ILE A 136 4.75 0.04 -0.69
N ASN A 137 5.19 1.12 -1.35
CA ASN A 137 5.69 1.04 -2.72
C ASN A 137 7.19 0.70 -2.76
N THR A 138 7.87 0.72 -1.61
CA THR A 138 9.33 0.65 -1.51
C THR A 138 9.80 -0.77 -1.24
N ILE A 139 10.53 -1.35 -2.19
CA ILE A 139 11.13 -2.69 -2.07
C ILE A 139 12.63 -2.59 -1.85
N ASP A 140 13.09 -3.12 -0.72
CA ASP A 140 14.50 -3.42 -0.42
C ASP A 140 14.89 -4.87 -0.73
N HIS A 141 13.90 -5.73 -1.01
CA HIS A 141 14.14 -7.13 -1.32
C HIS A 141 14.86 -7.30 -2.66
N GLU A 142 16.02 -7.97 -2.62
CA GLU A 142 16.77 -8.39 -3.79
C GLU A 142 16.63 -9.91 -3.98
N PRO A 143 15.95 -10.40 -5.03
CA PRO A 143 15.73 -11.83 -5.24
C PRO A 143 17.01 -12.64 -5.52
N THR A 144 18.16 -11.98 -5.62
CA THR A 144 19.47 -12.61 -5.75
C THR A 144 20.21 -12.56 -4.40
N PRO A 145 20.68 -13.69 -3.82
CA PRO A 145 21.46 -13.63 -2.59
C PRO A 145 22.86 -13.06 -2.83
N THR A 146 23.52 -12.55 -1.80
CA THR A 146 24.97 -12.31 -1.83
C THR A 146 25.74 -13.62 -1.60
N ASP A 147 27.04 -13.63 -1.88
CA ASP A 147 27.89 -14.80 -1.59
C ASP A 147 27.88 -15.19 -0.09
N ASP A 148 27.87 -14.18 0.79
CA ASP A 148 27.81 -14.38 2.24
C ASP A 148 26.45 -14.92 2.68
N GLU A 149 25.36 -14.37 2.14
CA GLU A 149 23.99 -14.86 2.37
C GLU A 149 23.84 -16.31 1.88
N ARG A 150 24.33 -16.61 0.68
CA ARG A 150 24.31 -17.97 0.10
C ARG A 150 25.10 -18.94 0.99
N SER A 151 26.30 -18.57 1.41
CA SER A 151 27.16 -19.41 2.23
C SER A 151 26.54 -19.70 3.59
N ALA A 152 25.96 -18.68 4.24
CA ALA A 152 25.28 -18.82 5.53
C ALA A 152 24.00 -19.67 5.43
N GLY A 153 23.19 -19.48 4.39
CA GLY A 153 22.01 -20.31 4.14
C GLY A 153 22.35 -21.78 3.83
N MET A 154 23.41 -22.04 3.05
CA MET A 154 23.91 -23.40 2.82
C MET A 154 24.46 -24.04 4.10
N ALA A 155 25.11 -23.27 4.98
CA ALA A 155 25.59 -23.77 6.26
C ALA A 155 24.44 -24.23 7.17
N TYR A 156 23.31 -23.50 7.19
CA TYR A 156 22.09 -23.94 7.87
C TYR A 156 21.62 -25.32 7.37
N TRP A 157 21.52 -25.50 6.05
CA TRP A 157 21.06 -26.76 5.47
C TRP A 157 22.05 -27.92 5.70
N ARG A 158 23.36 -27.66 5.66
CA ARG A 158 24.37 -28.67 6.03
C ARG A 158 24.21 -29.13 7.47
N ALA A 159 23.97 -28.21 8.42
CA ALA A 159 23.69 -28.58 9.81
C ALA A 159 22.42 -29.42 9.94
N ARG A 160 21.36 -29.11 9.17
CA ARG A 160 20.12 -29.91 9.15
C ARG A 160 20.36 -31.31 8.57
N PHE A 161 21.10 -31.43 7.47
CA PHE A 161 21.47 -32.72 6.87
C PHE A 161 22.36 -33.57 7.79
N ALA A 162 23.18 -32.94 8.62
CA ALA A 162 23.98 -33.60 9.65
C ALA A 162 23.19 -33.95 10.93
N HIS A 163 21.87 -33.68 10.97
CA HIS A 163 21.02 -33.84 12.16
C HIS A 163 21.53 -33.07 13.39
N ALA A 164 22.26 -31.97 13.17
CA ALA A 164 22.77 -31.09 14.21
C ALA A 164 21.74 -29.97 14.51
N ASP A 165 20.60 -30.36 15.09
CA ASP A 165 19.44 -29.47 15.25
C ASP A 165 19.74 -28.21 16.08
N ASP A 166 20.57 -28.32 17.12
CA ASP A 166 20.99 -27.17 17.93
C ASP A 166 21.82 -26.16 17.12
N ASP A 167 22.73 -26.65 16.29
CA ASP A 167 23.56 -25.83 15.40
C ASP A 167 22.72 -25.20 14.30
N ALA A 168 21.81 -25.95 13.70
CA ALA A 168 20.90 -25.40 12.69
C ALA A 168 19.99 -24.31 13.30
N ALA A 169 19.47 -24.52 14.51
CA ALA A 169 18.68 -23.52 15.22
C ALA A 169 19.50 -22.27 15.54
N ARG A 170 20.78 -22.42 15.93
CA ARG A 170 21.70 -21.29 16.15
C ARG A 170 21.98 -20.54 14.85
N LEU A 171 22.34 -21.23 13.78
CA LEU A 171 22.61 -20.63 12.46
C LEU A 171 21.40 -19.87 11.92
N LEU A 172 20.19 -20.38 12.12
CA LEU A 172 18.97 -19.68 11.75
C LEU A 172 18.76 -18.39 12.56
N ARG A 173 19.04 -18.41 13.88
CA ARG A 173 19.01 -17.20 14.71
C ARG A 173 20.05 -16.20 14.27
N ASP A 174 21.28 -16.64 13.97
CA ASP A 174 22.37 -15.78 13.51
C ASP A 174 22.03 -15.13 12.15
N LEU A 175 21.45 -15.90 11.22
CA LEU A 175 20.91 -15.41 9.95
C LEU A 175 19.83 -14.34 10.17
N ALA A 176 18.85 -14.62 11.02
CA ALA A 176 17.76 -13.68 11.32
C ALA A 176 18.25 -12.41 12.00
N ALA A 177 19.24 -12.50 12.90
CA ALA A 177 19.84 -11.35 13.56
C ALA A 177 20.67 -10.49 12.59
N THR A 178 21.35 -11.12 11.63
CA THR A 178 22.23 -10.42 10.67
C THR A 178 21.45 -9.75 9.54
N TYR A 179 20.49 -10.47 8.95
CA TYR A 179 19.81 -10.06 7.71
C TYR A 179 18.33 -9.70 7.90
N GLY A 180 17.77 -9.90 9.10
CA GLY A 180 16.34 -9.82 9.36
C GLY A 180 15.62 -11.15 9.10
N ARG A 181 14.47 -11.33 9.77
CA ARG A 181 13.71 -12.58 9.76
C ARG A 181 13.11 -12.92 8.39
N GLY A 182 12.55 -11.93 7.70
CA GLY A 182 12.00 -12.09 6.36
C GLY A 182 13.07 -12.59 5.38
N ARG A 183 14.22 -11.91 5.35
CA ARG A 183 15.36 -12.28 4.51
C ARG A 183 15.93 -13.66 4.86
N ALA A 184 16.10 -13.98 6.14
CA ALA A 184 16.58 -15.29 6.57
C ALA A 184 15.64 -16.43 6.15
N SER A 185 14.32 -16.22 6.29
CA SER A 185 13.30 -17.20 5.89
C SER A 185 13.30 -17.40 4.38
N TRP A 186 13.44 -16.32 3.61
CA TRP A 186 13.61 -16.37 2.17
C TRP A 186 14.88 -17.12 1.75
N LEU A 187 16.02 -16.89 2.41
CA LEU A 187 17.28 -17.58 2.12
C LEU A 187 17.16 -19.09 2.36
N VAL A 188 16.58 -19.50 3.50
CA VAL A 188 16.36 -20.92 3.81
C VAL A 188 15.45 -21.56 2.77
N ARG A 189 14.34 -20.91 2.41
CA ARG A 189 13.41 -21.41 1.39
C ARG A 189 14.06 -21.53 0.01
N THR A 190 14.76 -20.50 -0.43
CA THR A 190 15.40 -20.44 -1.76
C THR A 190 16.55 -21.43 -1.89
N LEU A 191 17.30 -21.66 -0.81
CA LEU A 191 18.44 -22.58 -0.77
C LEU A 191 18.07 -23.98 -0.29
N THR A 192 16.79 -24.35 -0.33
CA THR A 192 16.35 -25.71 0.01
C THR A 192 17.07 -26.71 -0.91
N PRO A 193 17.76 -27.72 -0.35
CA PRO A 193 18.42 -28.75 -1.15
C PRO A 193 17.44 -29.49 -2.06
N ILE A 194 17.92 -29.88 -3.24
CA ILE A 194 17.10 -30.60 -4.24
C ILE A 194 16.91 -32.07 -3.87
N ASN A 195 17.83 -32.63 -3.05
CA ASN A 195 17.71 -33.96 -2.50
C ASN A 195 16.94 -33.94 -1.16
N PRO A 196 16.17 -34.99 -0.85
CA PRO A 196 15.41 -35.04 0.40
C PRO A 196 16.34 -35.10 1.61
N LEU A 197 15.88 -34.57 2.74
CA LEU A 197 16.59 -34.68 4.02
C LEU A 197 16.79 -36.17 4.35
N PRO A 198 18.03 -36.62 4.64
CA PRO A 198 18.30 -38.03 4.92
C PRO A 198 17.63 -38.48 6.23
N ALA A 199 17.39 -39.78 6.37
CA ALA A 199 17.00 -40.36 7.65
C ALA A 199 18.14 -40.18 8.70
N PRO A 200 17.85 -40.21 10.02
CA PRO A 200 18.84 -39.97 11.08
C PRO A 200 20.09 -40.86 11.03
N ASP A 201 20.00 -42.03 10.43
CA ASP A 201 21.04 -43.05 10.30
C ASP A 201 21.79 -43.01 8.94
N VAL A 202 21.38 -42.12 8.03
CA VAL A 202 21.95 -41.99 6.69
C VAL A 202 22.77 -40.71 6.60
N ALA A 203 24.07 -40.85 6.28
CA ALA A 203 24.91 -39.71 5.95
C ALA A 203 24.72 -39.34 4.48
N ALA A 204 24.26 -38.11 4.23
CA ALA A 204 24.19 -37.53 2.90
C ALA A 204 24.49 -36.03 3.00
N ASP A 205 25.15 -35.49 1.98
CA ASP A 205 25.37 -34.05 1.88
C ASP A 205 24.19 -33.39 1.14
N PRO A 206 23.85 -32.13 1.48
CA PRO A 206 22.84 -31.39 0.73
C PRO A 206 23.35 -31.05 -0.67
N GLU A 207 22.54 -31.36 -1.67
CA GLU A 207 22.73 -30.95 -3.05
C GLU A 207 21.95 -29.67 -3.31
N PHE A 208 22.62 -28.61 -3.75
CA PHE A 208 21.98 -27.33 -4.02
C PHE A 208 21.86 -27.09 -5.52
N ALA A 209 20.73 -26.53 -5.95
CA ALA A 209 20.65 -25.94 -7.28
C ALA A 209 21.66 -24.77 -7.39
N PRO A 210 22.23 -24.53 -8.59
CA PRO A 210 23.09 -23.37 -8.78
C PRO A 210 22.26 -22.09 -8.57
N VAL A 211 22.72 -21.24 -7.65
CA VAL A 211 22.11 -19.94 -7.36
C VAL A 211 23.13 -18.84 -7.64
N GLU A 212 22.77 -17.95 -8.56
CA GLU A 212 23.53 -16.75 -8.88
C GLU A 212 23.64 -15.85 -7.65
N THR A 213 24.73 -15.09 -7.56
CA THR A 213 24.94 -14.15 -6.47
C THR A 213 25.16 -12.74 -6.98
N ILE A 214 24.75 -11.77 -6.16
CA ILE A 214 24.94 -10.35 -6.41
C ILE A 214 25.90 -9.74 -5.37
N ALA A 215 26.65 -8.72 -5.77
CA ALA A 215 27.44 -7.94 -4.83
C ALA A 215 26.53 -7.13 -3.89
N ALA A 216 26.90 -7.04 -2.61
CA ALA A 216 26.13 -6.29 -1.62
C ALA A 216 25.95 -4.81 -2.01
N GLN A 217 26.97 -4.19 -2.61
CA GLN A 217 26.92 -2.80 -3.08
C GLN A 217 26.01 -2.59 -4.31
N ALA A 218 25.68 -3.66 -5.04
CA ALA A 218 24.81 -3.60 -6.20
C ALA A 218 23.32 -3.73 -5.84
N LYS A 219 22.98 -4.03 -4.58
CA LYS A 219 21.59 -4.04 -4.11
C LYS A 219 20.98 -2.65 -4.25
N MET A 220 19.75 -2.59 -4.76
CA MET A 220 19.03 -1.33 -4.97
C MET A 220 17.69 -1.34 -4.25
N THR A 221 17.38 -0.23 -3.61
CA THR A 221 16.02 0.07 -3.15
C THR A 221 15.25 0.65 -4.31
N ARG A 222 14.01 0.20 -4.50
CA ARG A 222 13.19 0.54 -5.67
C ARG A 222 11.77 0.86 -5.27
N ALA A 223 11.14 1.79 -5.98
CA ALA A 223 9.71 2.01 -5.92
C ALA A 223 9.05 1.24 -7.08
N VAL A 224 8.01 0.46 -6.77
CA VAL A 224 7.22 -0.28 -7.75
C VAL A 224 5.72 -0.06 -7.55
N LEU A 225 4.92 -0.64 -8.44
CA LEU A 225 3.45 -0.55 -8.41
C LEU A 225 2.97 0.90 -8.41
N LEU A 226 3.69 1.73 -9.16
CA LEU A 226 3.32 3.10 -9.47
C LEU A 226 2.26 3.07 -10.58
N PRO A 227 1.34 4.05 -10.60
CA PRO A 227 0.38 4.19 -11.70
C PRO A 227 1.11 4.52 -13.02
N GLU A 228 0.43 4.40 -14.15
CA GLU A 228 0.96 4.90 -15.43
C GLU A 228 1.16 6.42 -15.37
N ARG A 229 0.24 7.13 -14.69
CA ARG A 229 0.27 8.60 -14.59
C ARG A 229 -0.58 9.12 -13.44
N PHE A 230 -0.20 10.29 -12.95
CA PHE A 230 -0.95 11.04 -11.95
C PHE A 230 -1.83 12.14 -12.57
N CYS A 231 -2.97 12.41 -11.93
CA CYS A 231 -3.82 13.55 -12.18
C CYS A 231 -3.94 14.41 -10.91
N ALA A 232 -3.57 15.68 -11.00
CA ALA A 232 -3.78 16.68 -9.95
C ALA A 232 -5.08 17.44 -10.18
N ILE A 233 -5.96 17.45 -9.17
CA ILE A 233 -7.25 18.15 -9.18
C ILE A 233 -7.28 19.15 -8.04
N GLY A 234 -7.40 20.43 -8.38
CA GLY A 234 -7.49 21.51 -7.42
C GLY A 234 -8.92 21.95 -7.18
N TYR A 235 -9.29 22.19 -5.92
CA TYR A 235 -10.58 22.76 -5.54
C TYR A 235 -10.40 24.04 -4.71
N ALA A 236 -11.10 25.10 -5.09
CA ALA A 236 -11.26 26.33 -4.31
C ALA A 236 -12.63 26.38 -3.63
N ALA A 237 -12.81 27.33 -2.72
CA ALA A 237 -14.08 27.53 -2.02
C ALA A 237 -15.28 27.70 -2.98
N PRO A 238 -16.45 27.09 -2.69
CA PRO A 238 -16.76 26.12 -1.62
C PRO A 238 -16.72 24.66 -2.13
N ARG A 239 -15.60 24.20 -2.71
CA ARG A 239 -15.40 22.94 -3.49
C ARG A 239 -15.63 23.05 -5.00
N ARG A 240 -15.33 24.20 -5.61
CA ARG A 240 -15.31 24.36 -7.07
C ARG A 240 -13.97 23.86 -7.63
N GLU A 241 -14.01 22.94 -8.59
CA GLU A 241 -12.81 22.51 -9.33
C GLU A 241 -12.22 23.72 -10.07
N VAL A 242 -10.94 24.03 -9.82
CA VAL A 242 -10.20 25.13 -10.44
C VAL A 242 -9.30 24.66 -11.58
N PHE A 243 -8.73 23.47 -11.46
CA PHE A 243 -7.90 22.85 -12.47
C PHE A 243 -7.93 21.33 -12.35
N ARG A 244 -7.62 20.69 -13.48
CA ARG A 244 -7.35 19.26 -13.62
C ARG A 244 -6.18 19.11 -14.57
N VAL A 245 -5.04 18.68 -14.05
CA VAL A 245 -3.78 18.60 -14.80
C VAL A 245 -3.20 17.20 -14.69
N TRP A 246 -2.90 16.62 -15.84
CA TRP A 246 -2.26 15.31 -15.96
C TRP A 246 -0.74 15.45 -15.99
N GLY A 247 -0.04 14.49 -15.36
CA GLY A 247 1.42 14.39 -15.37
C GLY A 247 1.98 13.68 -16.59
N GLY A 248 3.29 13.42 -16.57
CA GLY A 248 3.98 12.55 -17.54
C GLY A 248 3.81 11.07 -17.20
N THR A 249 4.22 10.21 -18.14
CA THR A 249 4.34 8.76 -17.91
C THR A 249 5.29 8.47 -16.76
N ILE A 250 5.01 7.39 -16.03
CA ILE A 250 5.83 6.94 -14.91
C ILE A 250 6.41 5.56 -15.28
N PRO A 251 7.74 5.35 -15.13
CA PRO A 251 8.33 4.03 -15.28
C PRO A 251 7.77 3.04 -14.25
N ASP A 252 7.64 1.76 -14.61
CA ASP A 252 7.17 0.71 -13.68
C ASP A 252 8.05 0.58 -12.42
N GLU A 253 9.33 0.97 -12.53
CA GLU A 253 10.31 0.93 -11.45
C GLU A 253 11.11 2.24 -11.37
N LEU A 254 11.23 2.81 -10.17
CA LEU A 254 12.12 3.94 -9.88
C LEU A 254 13.16 3.55 -8.84
N VAL A 255 14.43 3.92 -9.07
CA VAL A 255 15.51 3.67 -8.11
C VAL A 255 15.46 4.72 -6.99
N LEU A 256 15.54 4.25 -5.74
CA LEU A 256 15.49 5.04 -4.51
C LEU A 256 16.79 5.02 -3.69
N SER A 257 17.75 4.16 -4.03
CA SER A 257 19.06 4.12 -3.37
C SER A 257 20.12 4.90 -4.17
N PRO A 258 21.15 5.47 -3.53
CA PRO A 258 22.33 6.00 -4.23
C PRO A 258 23.07 4.95 -5.06
N ASP A 259 23.85 5.39 -6.05
CA ASP A 259 24.69 4.48 -6.85
C ASP A 259 26.02 4.14 -6.13
N TRP A 260 25.97 3.14 -5.25
CA TRP A 260 27.14 2.71 -4.47
C TRP A 260 28.25 2.04 -5.29
N LEU A 261 28.05 1.81 -6.59
CA LEU A 261 29.12 1.37 -7.50
C LEU A 261 29.90 2.54 -8.11
N ALA A 262 29.36 3.75 -8.05
CA ALA A 262 29.93 4.99 -8.60
C ALA A 262 30.33 5.97 -7.47
N THR A 263 30.96 5.48 -6.41
CA THR A 263 31.37 6.29 -5.24
C THR A 263 32.51 7.27 -5.51
N ASP A 264 33.17 7.14 -6.66
CA ASP A 264 34.34 7.94 -7.04
C ASP A 264 33.94 9.39 -7.38
N ASP A 265 32.66 9.62 -7.70
CA ASP A 265 32.07 10.93 -7.94
C ASP A 265 30.81 11.14 -7.04
N PRO A 266 30.92 11.94 -5.96
CA PRO A 266 29.81 12.21 -5.07
C PRO A 266 28.59 12.86 -5.75
N GLU A 267 28.77 13.65 -6.80
CA GLU A 267 27.67 14.30 -7.52
C GLU A 267 26.88 13.28 -8.37
N ALA A 268 27.54 12.20 -8.80
CA ALA A 268 26.92 11.13 -9.58
C ALA A 268 26.08 10.16 -8.72
N LEU A 269 26.24 10.13 -7.39
CA LEU A 269 25.52 9.22 -6.49
C LEU A 269 23.99 9.29 -6.64
N LEU A 270 23.47 10.49 -6.88
CA LEU A 270 22.05 10.76 -7.14
C LEU A 270 21.80 11.24 -8.57
N GLY A 271 22.74 11.02 -9.48
CA GLY A 271 22.63 11.38 -10.89
C GLY A 271 21.77 10.40 -11.70
N GLY A 272 21.57 10.72 -12.99
CA GLY A 272 20.90 9.84 -13.95
C GLY A 272 19.48 9.44 -13.53
N ASP A 273 19.22 8.14 -13.43
CA ASP A 273 17.89 7.61 -13.06
C ASP A 273 17.51 7.87 -11.59
N ARG A 274 18.39 8.45 -10.77
CA ARG A 274 18.13 8.83 -9.36
C ARG A 274 17.89 10.33 -9.18
N ALA A 275 18.16 11.13 -10.22
CA ALA A 275 18.07 12.60 -10.15
C ALA A 275 16.66 13.07 -9.78
N TRP A 276 15.64 12.29 -10.14
CA TRP A 276 14.25 12.54 -9.75
C TRP A 276 14.04 12.61 -8.24
N MET A 277 14.94 12.10 -7.39
CA MET A 277 14.78 12.18 -5.94
C MET A 277 15.01 13.59 -5.41
N VAL A 278 15.86 14.40 -6.08
CA VAL A 278 16.33 15.70 -5.58
C VAL A 278 16.08 16.86 -6.54
N ASP A 279 16.00 16.60 -7.84
CA ASP A 279 15.79 17.60 -8.87
C ASP A 279 14.32 17.64 -9.32
N PHE A 280 13.72 18.82 -9.38
CA PHE A 280 12.30 18.97 -9.70
C PHE A 280 12.00 18.56 -11.15
N ASP A 281 12.83 18.99 -12.09
CA ASP A 281 12.63 18.81 -13.52
C ASP A 281 12.87 17.35 -13.93
N ALA A 282 13.84 16.68 -13.29
CA ALA A 282 14.09 15.25 -13.46
C ALA A 282 12.87 14.39 -13.06
N ALA A 283 12.16 14.77 -12.00
CA ALA A 283 10.94 14.08 -11.62
C ALA A 283 9.72 14.47 -12.45
N LEU A 284 9.65 15.72 -12.95
CA LEU A 284 8.64 16.09 -13.94
C LEU A 284 8.79 15.20 -15.18
N ALA A 285 10.03 14.96 -15.63
CA ALA A 285 10.34 14.07 -16.74
C ALA A 285 10.04 12.58 -16.45
N LYS A 286 9.97 12.16 -15.17
CA LYS A 286 9.62 10.79 -14.74
C LYS A 286 8.16 10.65 -14.30
N GLY A 287 7.33 11.68 -14.50
CA GLY A 287 5.91 11.69 -14.08
C GLY A 287 5.67 11.83 -12.57
N MET A 288 6.73 11.95 -11.75
CA MET A 288 6.68 12.08 -10.28
C MET A 288 6.52 13.53 -9.80
N ALA A 289 6.34 14.46 -10.72
CA ALA A 289 5.96 15.83 -10.42
C ALA A 289 4.94 16.35 -11.43
N ILE A 290 4.12 17.31 -10.98
CA ILE A 290 3.16 18.03 -11.82
C ILE A 290 3.39 19.52 -11.58
N GLU A 291 3.49 20.29 -12.67
CA GLU A 291 3.49 21.75 -12.62
C GLU A 291 2.16 22.28 -13.15
N VAL A 292 1.49 23.09 -12.34
CA VAL A 292 0.23 23.76 -12.68
C VAL A 292 0.51 25.24 -12.89
N THR A 293 0.19 25.72 -14.08
CA THR A 293 0.37 27.11 -14.51
C THR A 293 -0.97 27.84 -14.55
N GLN A 294 -0.93 29.17 -14.60
CA GLN A 294 -2.15 29.98 -14.69
C GLN A 294 -2.99 29.67 -15.95
N ALA A 295 -2.35 29.22 -17.04
CA ALA A 295 -3.02 28.83 -18.27
C ALA A 295 -3.84 27.53 -18.15
N GLN A 296 -3.55 26.69 -17.15
CA GLN A 296 -4.26 25.44 -16.89
C GLN A 296 -5.41 25.60 -15.89
N ILE A 297 -5.62 26.81 -15.37
CA ILE A 297 -6.82 27.13 -14.60
C ILE A 297 -8.01 27.16 -15.57
N ALA A 298 -9.11 26.52 -15.18
CA ALA A 298 -10.30 26.44 -16.01
C ALA A 298 -10.79 27.85 -16.40
N ALA A 299 -10.96 28.10 -17.70
CA ALA A 299 -11.21 29.45 -18.25
C ALA A 299 -12.42 30.18 -17.64
N ASN A 300 -13.42 29.43 -17.17
CA ASN A 300 -14.64 29.96 -16.56
C ASN A 300 -14.57 30.09 -15.03
N VAL A 301 -13.38 29.93 -14.43
CA VAL A 301 -13.18 29.97 -12.99
C VAL A 301 -12.27 31.14 -12.63
N PRO A 302 -12.78 32.17 -11.90
CA PRO A 302 -11.96 33.31 -11.49
C PRO A 302 -11.04 32.87 -10.33
N PHE A 303 -9.91 32.28 -10.67
CA PHE A 303 -8.89 31.83 -9.71
C PHE A 303 -7.50 32.21 -10.21
N ASN A 304 -6.73 32.86 -9.33
CA ASN A 304 -5.36 33.27 -9.62
C ASN A 304 -4.42 32.50 -8.69
N LEU A 305 -3.44 31.78 -9.23
CA LEU A 305 -2.48 31.00 -8.44
C LEU A 305 -1.62 31.87 -7.50
N ALA A 306 -1.44 33.15 -7.79
CA ALA A 306 -0.66 34.08 -6.97
C ALA A 306 -1.40 34.55 -5.71
N SER A 307 -2.73 34.59 -5.74
CA SER A 307 -3.54 35.22 -4.68
C SER A 307 -4.71 34.37 -4.17
N GLY A 308 -5.06 33.29 -4.88
CA GLY A 308 -6.16 32.41 -4.56
C GLY A 308 -5.77 31.32 -3.57
N THR A 309 -6.68 30.99 -2.67
CA THR A 309 -6.50 29.89 -1.71
C THR A 309 -7.09 28.61 -2.27
N LEU A 310 -6.26 27.57 -2.38
CA LEU A 310 -6.70 26.22 -2.67
C LEU A 310 -7.20 25.56 -1.38
N GLU A 311 -8.46 25.10 -1.34
CA GLU A 311 -9.02 24.41 -0.17
C GLU A 311 -8.68 22.93 -0.12
N ARG A 312 -8.51 22.31 -1.30
CA ARG A 312 -8.17 20.89 -1.43
C ARG A 312 -7.39 20.64 -2.70
N LEU A 313 -6.28 19.93 -2.57
CA LEU A 313 -5.59 19.28 -3.67
C LEU A 313 -5.84 17.78 -3.58
N VAL A 314 -6.24 17.15 -4.68
CA VAL A 314 -6.33 15.70 -4.80
C VAL A 314 -5.38 15.27 -5.91
N VAL A 315 -4.47 14.35 -5.61
CA VAL A 315 -3.62 13.71 -6.60
C VAL A 315 -3.98 12.23 -6.62
N VAL A 316 -4.32 11.70 -7.78
CA VAL A 316 -4.74 10.31 -7.95
C VAL A 316 -4.00 9.70 -9.14
N GLY A 317 -3.52 8.48 -8.94
CA GLY A 317 -2.83 7.69 -9.95
C GLY A 317 -3.80 6.75 -10.68
N PHE A 318 -3.56 6.53 -11.96
CA PHE A 318 -4.32 5.56 -12.75
C PHE A 318 -3.39 4.64 -13.53
N GLU A 319 -3.77 3.37 -13.61
CA GLU A 319 -3.12 2.34 -14.42
C GLU A 319 -4.15 1.80 -15.41
N TRP A 320 -3.81 1.87 -16.70
CA TRP A 320 -4.63 1.38 -17.82
C TRP A 320 -3.79 0.63 -18.87
N THR A 321 -2.51 0.41 -18.59
CA THR A 321 -1.55 -0.33 -19.41
C THR A 321 -1.32 -1.76 -18.90
N LYS A 322 -2.06 -2.15 -17.84
CA LYS A 322 -2.11 -3.50 -17.28
C LYS A 322 -3.56 -3.94 -17.15
N ASP A 323 -3.81 -5.23 -17.32
CA ASP A 323 -5.10 -5.81 -16.94
C ASP A 323 -5.17 -6.08 -15.43
N ALA A 324 -6.34 -6.49 -14.96
CA ALA A 324 -6.58 -6.76 -13.54
C ALA A 324 -5.73 -7.94 -13.02
N ALA A 325 -5.49 -8.97 -13.84
CA ALA A 325 -4.75 -10.16 -13.43
C ALA A 325 -3.26 -9.86 -13.26
N ALA A 326 -2.67 -9.12 -14.21
CA ALA A 326 -1.29 -8.63 -14.12
C ALA A 326 -1.12 -7.67 -12.92
N SER A 327 -2.08 -6.77 -12.70
CA SER A 327 -2.04 -5.84 -11.57
C SER A 327 -2.10 -6.55 -10.21
N ALA A 328 -2.93 -7.60 -10.11
CA ALA A 328 -3.01 -8.43 -8.90
C ALA A 328 -1.73 -9.26 -8.68
N ALA A 329 -1.09 -9.75 -9.76
CA ALA A 329 0.20 -10.43 -9.69
C ALA A 329 1.31 -9.49 -9.19
N ASP A 330 1.42 -8.28 -9.75
CA ASP A 330 2.41 -7.27 -9.32
C ASP A 330 2.21 -6.88 -7.85
N PHE A 331 0.95 -6.73 -7.39
CA PHE A 331 0.67 -6.47 -5.98
C PHE A 331 1.03 -7.68 -5.09
N THR A 332 0.85 -8.90 -5.59
CA THR A 332 1.26 -10.12 -4.89
C THR A 332 2.77 -10.17 -4.72
N ASP A 333 3.53 -9.85 -5.77
CA ASP A 333 4.99 -9.82 -5.74
C ASP A 333 5.51 -8.74 -4.79
N LEU A 334 4.86 -7.57 -4.75
CA LEU A 334 5.16 -6.51 -3.78
C LEU A 334 4.98 -6.99 -2.32
N LEU A 335 3.85 -7.63 -2.02
CA LEU A 335 3.60 -8.15 -0.67
C LEU A 335 4.58 -9.28 -0.31
N ALA A 336 4.89 -10.17 -1.24
CA ALA A 336 5.89 -11.22 -1.06
C ALA A 336 7.29 -10.62 -0.81
N ALA A 337 7.66 -9.57 -1.54
CA ALA A 337 8.91 -8.85 -1.33
C ALA A 337 9.00 -8.26 0.08
N HIS A 338 7.93 -7.65 0.60
CA HIS A 338 7.88 -7.18 1.99
C HIS A 338 7.99 -8.32 3.01
N ARG A 339 7.25 -9.42 2.82
CA ARG A 339 7.36 -10.63 3.66
C ARG A 339 8.81 -11.11 3.74
N ASP A 340 9.51 -11.09 2.61
CA ASP A 340 10.87 -11.60 2.44
C ASP A 340 11.97 -10.55 2.68
N SER A 341 11.62 -9.35 3.17
CA SER A 341 12.56 -8.29 3.55
C SER A 341 12.15 -7.60 4.85
N SER A 342 11.50 -6.43 4.77
CA SER A 342 11.18 -5.52 5.88
C SER A 342 10.10 -6.05 6.82
N GLY A 343 9.32 -7.04 6.40
CA GLY A 343 8.27 -7.68 7.18
C GLY A 343 6.87 -7.33 6.69
N LEU A 344 6.00 -8.36 6.69
CA LEU A 344 4.59 -8.24 6.34
C LEU A 344 3.75 -8.89 7.45
N GLY A 345 2.61 -8.27 7.79
CA GLY A 345 1.69 -8.86 8.72
C GLY A 345 0.37 -8.12 8.84
N PHE A 346 -0.34 -8.42 9.92
CA PHE A 346 -1.61 -7.77 10.26
C PHE A 346 -1.59 -7.24 11.69
N ALA A 347 -2.31 -6.15 11.94
CA ALA A 347 -2.50 -5.58 13.27
C ALA A 347 -3.92 -5.86 13.78
N ALA A 348 -4.02 -6.35 15.02
CA ALA A 348 -5.31 -6.49 15.69
C ALA A 348 -5.88 -5.09 16.02
N PRO A 349 -7.21 -4.90 15.98
CA PRO A 349 -7.82 -3.64 16.40
C PRO A 349 -7.39 -3.24 17.82
N GLY A 350 -7.09 -1.95 18.01
CA GLY A 350 -6.62 -1.42 19.30
C GLY A 350 -5.13 -1.65 19.60
N THR A 351 -4.37 -2.26 18.68
CA THR A 351 -2.90 -2.33 18.78
C THR A 351 -2.32 -0.91 18.77
N PRO A 352 -1.53 -0.50 19.79
CA PRO A 352 -0.88 0.82 19.80
C PRO A 352 0.09 0.95 18.62
N THR A 353 -0.02 2.03 17.85
CA THR A 353 0.80 2.24 16.63
C THR A 353 2.01 3.14 16.86
N ASN A 354 2.05 3.85 17.99
CA ASN A 354 3.15 4.77 18.34
C ASN A 354 3.72 4.41 19.72
N ASN A 355 5.02 4.66 19.88
CA ASN A 355 5.65 4.63 21.19
C ASN A 355 5.26 5.89 21.97
N THR A 356 4.88 5.71 23.23
CA THR A 356 4.61 6.81 24.17
C THR A 356 5.46 6.60 25.42
N GLU A 357 5.62 7.64 26.25
CA GLU A 357 6.29 7.50 27.54
C GLU A 357 5.61 6.45 28.45
N ALA A 358 4.30 6.25 28.30
CA ALA A 358 3.52 5.34 29.11
C ALA A 358 3.54 3.88 28.62
N ALA A 359 3.65 3.67 27.31
CA ALA A 359 3.62 2.34 26.70
C ALA A 359 4.32 2.31 25.33
N PRO A 360 5.04 1.22 25.00
CA PRO A 360 5.58 1.02 23.66
C PRO A 360 4.46 0.72 22.65
N SER A 361 4.78 0.85 21.36
CA SER A 361 3.93 0.39 20.28
C SER A 361 3.76 -1.13 20.31
N GLY A 362 2.66 -1.64 19.77
CA GLY A 362 2.35 -3.07 19.76
C GLY A 362 3.14 -3.91 18.75
N HIS A 363 4.11 -3.29 18.07
CA HIS A 363 5.07 -3.95 17.18
C HIS A 363 6.50 -3.56 17.59
N SER A 364 7.39 -4.54 17.61
CA SER A 364 8.81 -4.40 17.90
C SER A 364 9.56 -5.43 17.06
N PRO A 365 10.48 -5.02 16.17
CA PRO A 365 11.26 -5.95 15.35
C PRO A 365 12.07 -6.96 16.17
N ALA A 366 12.44 -6.61 17.42
CA ALA A 366 13.19 -7.49 18.32
C ALA A 366 12.31 -8.53 19.04
N ASP A 367 11.01 -8.25 19.20
CA ASP A 367 10.03 -9.15 19.83
C ASP A 367 9.36 -10.09 18.83
N GLU A 368 9.78 -10.03 17.57
CA GLU A 368 9.41 -10.94 16.51
C GLU A 368 9.89 -12.37 16.81
N LYS A 369 9.15 -13.07 17.66
CA LYS A 369 9.31 -14.51 17.85
C LYS A 369 8.95 -15.23 16.55
N LEU A 370 9.61 -16.35 16.23
CA LEU A 370 9.09 -17.27 15.21
C LEU A 370 7.59 -17.46 15.47
N PRO A 371 6.72 -17.30 14.46
CA PRO A 371 5.31 -17.58 14.67
C PRO A 371 5.24 -19.00 15.25
N PRO A 372 4.53 -19.20 16.38
CA PRO A 372 4.33 -20.55 16.87
C PRO A 372 3.74 -21.38 15.73
N ALA A 373 4.18 -22.64 15.62
CA ALA A 373 3.57 -23.55 14.67
C ALA A 373 2.05 -23.46 14.84
N PRO A 374 1.28 -23.34 13.73
CA PRO A 374 -0.17 -23.28 13.83
C PRO A 374 -0.63 -24.47 14.69
N PRO A 375 -1.57 -24.24 15.63
CA PRO A 375 -2.02 -25.30 16.52
C PRO A 375 -2.45 -26.49 15.67
N VAL A 376 -2.07 -27.69 16.10
CA VAL A 376 -2.39 -28.93 15.39
C VAL A 376 -3.91 -29.01 15.20
N GLY A 377 -4.37 -28.93 13.96
CA GLY A 377 -5.79 -28.92 13.59
C GLY A 377 -6.35 -27.58 13.11
N ALA A 378 -5.58 -26.49 13.11
CA ALA A 378 -5.96 -25.27 12.42
C ALA A 378 -5.99 -25.51 10.91
N GLY A 379 -7.17 -25.48 10.31
CA GLY A 379 -7.34 -25.61 8.86
C GLY A 379 -7.07 -24.28 8.16
N ALA A 380 -6.92 -24.31 6.83
CA ALA A 380 -6.95 -23.09 6.01
C ALA A 380 -8.23 -22.25 6.23
N ALA A 381 -9.29 -22.87 6.77
CA ALA A 381 -10.53 -22.24 7.18
C ALA A 381 -10.44 -21.38 8.45
N ASP A 382 -9.29 -21.34 9.15
CA ASP A 382 -9.10 -20.61 10.41
C ASP A 382 -8.27 -19.33 10.25
N GLN A 383 -7.97 -18.91 9.02
CA GLN A 383 -7.16 -17.71 8.72
C GLN A 383 -7.96 -16.66 7.95
N ASP A 384 -8.58 -15.70 8.65
CA ASP A 384 -9.42 -14.70 7.99
C ASP A 384 -8.62 -13.53 7.42
N ALA A 385 -7.59 -13.05 8.12
CA ALA A 385 -6.98 -11.77 7.76
C ALA A 385 -6.32 -11.81 6.38
N LEU A 386 -5.49 -12.82 6.12
CA LEU A 386 -4.89 -13.02 4.81
C LEU A 386 -5.93 -13.40 3.75
N GLN A 387 -6.91 -14.24 4.09
CA GLN A 387 -7.97 -14.64 3.16
C GLN A 387 -8.82 -13.45 2.67
N LEU A 388 -9.15 -12.52 3.57
CA LEU A 388 -9.91 -11.32 3.22
C LEU A 388 -9.08 -10.37 2.35
N LEU A 389 -7.77 -10.24 2.64
CA LEU A 389 -6.86 -9.47 1.79
C LEU A 389 -6.77 -10.08 0.39
N THR A 390 -6.54 -11.39 0.29
CA THR A 390 -6.38 -12.04 -1.01
C THR A 390 -7.67 -11.98 -1.83
N TRP A 391 -8.83 -12.18 -1.19
CA TRP A 391 -10.12 -11.98 -1.84
C TRP A 391 -10.33 -10.53 -2.32
N ALA A 392 -10.04 -9.53 -1.48
CA ALA A 392 -10.30 -8.13 -1.80
C ALA A 392 -9.48 -7.60 -2.99
N PHE A 393 -8.28 -8.14 -3.21
CA PHE A 393 -7.37 -7.72 -4.28
C PHE A 393 -7.24 -8.76 -5.41
N GLY A 394 -8.03 -9.84 -5.40
CA GLY A 394 -7.97 -10.87 -6.44
C GLY A 394 -6.66 -11.68 -6.47
N ILE A 395 -5.97 -11.78 -5.33
CA ILE A 395 -4.71 -12.53 -5.20
C ILE A 395 -5.01 -14.03 -5.16
N VAL A 396 -4.28 -14.80 -5.95
CA VAL A 396 -4.34 -16.26 -5.91
C VAL A 396 -3.75 -16.75 -4.57
N PRO A 397 -4.50 -17.46 -3.71
CA PRO A 397 -4.02 -17.82 -2.37
C PRO A 397 -2.69 -18.61 -2.35
N ALA A 398 -2.44 -19.43 -3.38
CA ALA A 398 -1.19 -20.17 -3.52
C ALA A 398 0.04 -19.30 -3.82
N ALA A 399 -0.17 -18.10 -4.38
CA ALA A 399 0.91 -17.17 -4.72
C ALA A 399 1.44 -16.40 -3.50
N LEU A 400 0.61 -16.23 -2.45
CA LEU A 400 0.99 -15.58 -1.20
C LEU A 400 0.67 -16.47 0.00
N PRO A 401 1.49 -17.51 0.28
CA PRO A 401 1.29 -18.37 1.43
C PRO A 401 1.46 -17.61 2.75
N ALA A 402 0.73 -18.05 3.77
CA ALA A 402 0.71 -17.43 5.10
C ALA A 402 2.04 -17.56 5.87
N ASP A 403 2.93 -18.46 5.43
CA ASP A 403 4.24 -18.66 6.07
C ASP A 403 4.99 -17.34 6.14
N HIS A 404 5.54 -17.03 7.32
CA HIS A 404 6.28 -15.79 7.59
C HIS A 404 5.49 -14.48 7.42
N ILE A 405 4.16 -14.54 7.27
CA ILE A 405 3.28 -13.38 7.39
C ILE A 405 2.76 -13.32 8.82
N GLU A 406 3.09 -12.24 9.53
CA GLU A 406 2.69 -12.11 10.92
C GLU A 406 1.18 -11.95 11.07
N ARG A 407 0.61 -12.72 12.00
CA ARG A 407 -0.81 -12.59 12.36
C ARG A 407 -1.77 -12.76 11.17
N ALA A 408 -1.36 -13.49 10.13
CA ALA A 408 -2.21 -13.87 8.98
C ALA A 408 -3.50 -14.61 9.39
N HIS A 409 -3.48 -15.24 10.57
CA HIS A 409 -4.57 -16.02 11.15
C HIS A 409 -5.56 -15.20 11.99
N LEU A 410 -5.43 -13.88 12.09
CA LEU A 410 -6.36 -13.07 12.89
C LEU A 410 -7.80 -13.24 12.40
N THR A 411 -8.74 -13.38 13.34
CA THR A 411 -10.17 -13.66 13.10
C THR A 411 -11.08 -12.53 13.62
N ASP A 412 -10.53 -11.32 13.82
CA ASP A 412 -11.26 -10.17 14.36
C ASP A 412 -12.52 -9.85 13.54
N GLN A 413 -12.43 -9.93 12.22
CA GLN A 413 -13.54 -9.68 11.29
C GLN A 413 -14.67 -10.70 11.50
N ARG A 414 -14.35 -11.99 11.52
CA ARG A 414 -15.32 -13.07 11.77
C ARG A 414 -15.96 -12.93 13.16
N SER A 415 -15.14 -12.68 14.18
CA SER A 415 -15.61 -12.48 15.56
C SER A 415 -16.57 -11.29 15.66
N ALA A 416 -16.25 -10.18 14.99
CA ALA A 416 -17.10 -8.99 14.95
C ALA A 416 -18.45 -9.25 14.26
N LEU A 417 -18.46 -10.04 13.18
CA LEU A 417 -19.70 -10.44 12.48
C LEU A 417 -20.57 -11.38 13.32
N HIS A 418 -19.96 -12.36 13.99
CA HIS A 418 -20.69 -13.22 14.91
C HIS A 418 -21.27 -12.42 16.09
N MET A 419 -20.52 -11.46 16.62
CA MET A 419 -21.01 -10.56 17.68
C MET A 419 -22.21 -9.74 17.21
N MET A 420 -22.14 -9.14 16.01
CA MET A 420 -23.27 -8.42 15.42
C MET A 420 -24.50 -9.31 15.28
N ASN A 421 -24.32 -10.55 14.82
CA ASN A 421 -25.41 -11.49 14.64
C ASN A 421 -26.05 -11.96 15.96
N VAL A 422 -25.24 -12.19 17.00
CA VAL A 422 -25.71 -12.60 18.34
C VAL A 422 -26.45 -11.45 19.02
N LEU A 423 -25.91 -10.23 18.97
CA LEU A 423 -26.49 -9.06 19.63
C LEU A 423 -27.68 -8.48 18.87
N TRP A 424 -27.89 -8.82 17.59
CA TRP A 424 -28.90 -8.20 16.74
C TRP A 424 -30.28 -8.15 17.39
N ARG A 425 -30.76 -9.28 17.93
CA ARG A 425 -32.12 -9.36 18.48
C ARG A 425 -32.32 -8.39 19.65
N GLY A 426 -31.42 -8.43 20.64
CA GLY A 426 -31.54 -7.62 21.86
C GLY A 426 -31.15 -6.16 21.69
N THR A 427 -30.56 -5.77 20.56
CA THR A 427 -30.18 -4.39 20.26
C THR A 427 -31.07 -3.79 19.18
N PHE A 428 -30.77 -4.03 17.90
CA PHE A 428 -31.49 -3.43 16.79
C PHE A 428 -32.85 -4.08 16.52
N GLY A 429 -32.94 -5.41 16.60
CA GLY A 429 -34.13 -6.17 16.20
C GLY A 429 -35.38 -5.79 17.01
N ASP A 430 -35.31 -5.94 18.34
CA ASP A 430 -36.45 -5.63 19.21
C ASP A 430 -36.71 -4.11 19.27
N TYR A 431 -35.67 -3.27 19.24
CA TYR A 431 -35.81 -1.81 19.22
C TYR A 431 -36.49 -1.30 17.95
N LEU A 432 -36.10 -1.81 16.77
CA LEU A 432 -36.73 -1.47 15.50
C LEU A 432 -38.19 -1.93 15.45
N LEU A 433 -38.51 -3.10 16.03
CA LEU A 433 -39.88 -3.63 16.02
C LEU A 433 -40.80 -2.91 17.01
N GLN A 434 -40.32 -2.59 18.21
CA GLN A 434 -41.17 -2.11 19.31
C GLN A 434 -41.14 -0.59 19.48
N MET A 435 -39.98 0.05 19.26
CA MET A 435 -39.79 1.47 19.55
C MET A 435 -39.77 2.34 18.29
N TRP A 436 -39.20 1.84 17.19
CA TRP A 436 -39.01 2.57 15.93
C TRP A 436 -39.85 2.06 14.76
N ASN A 437 -40.93 1.32 15.04
CA ASN A 437 -41.86 0.81 14.03
C ASN A 437 -43.12 1.69 13.95
N PRO A 438 -43.16 2.70 13.05
CA PRO A 438 -44.35 3.51 12.90
C PRO A 438 -45.48 2.71 12.24
N PHE A 439 -46.72 3.07 12.55
CA PHE A 439 -47.88 2.63 11.78
C PHE A 439 -48.03 3.52 10.54
N VAL A 440 -48.00 2.91 9.36
CA VAL A 440 -48.25 3.56 8.07
C VAL A 440 -49.48 2.90 7.46
N ASN A 441 -50.53 3.70 7.19
CA ASN A 441 -51.81 3.22 6.65
C ASN A 441 -52.44 2.07 7.46
N GLY A 442 -52.36 2.15 8.79
CA GLY A 442 -52.95 1.16 9.70
C GLY A 442 -52.19 -0.18 9.79
N LYS A 443 -50.98 -0.26 9.25
CA LYS A 443 -50.08 -1.41 9.37
C LYS A 443 -48.72 -0.99 9.91
N GLU A 444 -48.08 -1.88 10.66
CA GLU A 444 -46.68 -1.72 11.05
C GLU A 444 -45.80 -1.59 9.80
N ALA A 445 -44.89 -0.61 9.80
CA ALA A 445 -43.95 -0.40 8.70
C ALA A 445 -42.93 -1.55 8.56
N PHE A 446 -42.52 -2.15 9.68
CA PHE A 446 -41.63 -3.28 9.74
C PHE A 446 -42.35 -4.51 10.28
N GLY A 447 -42.46 -5.56 9.46
CA GLY A 447 -42.87 -6.88 9.91
C GLY A 447 -41.68 -7.79 10.21
N THR A 448 -41.96 -8.99 10.71
CA THR A 448 -40.95 -10.02 11.01
C THR A 448 -40.05 -10.35 9.81
N SER A 449 -40.62 -10.49 8.62
CA SER A 449 -39.84 -10.80 7.39
C SER A 449 -38.86 -9.67 7.03
N SER A 450 -39.26 -8.41 7.17
CA SER A 450 -38.38 -7.26 6.93
C SER A 450 -37.24 -7.20 7.94
N LEU A 451 -37.51 -7.56 9.21
CA LEU A 451 -36.47 -7.63 10.25
C LEU A 451 -35.46 -8.74 9.99
N TYR A 452 -35.89 -9.91 9.50
CA TYR A 452 -34.96 -10.95 9.09
C TYR A 452 -34.14 -10.53 7.86
N ALA A 453 -34.75 -9.86 6.89
CA ALA A 453 -34.01 -9.31 5.75
C ALA A 453 -32.95 -8.28 6.19
N LEU A 454 -33.30 -7.36 7.10
CA LEU A 454 -32.36 -6.40 7.69
C LEU A 454 -31.26 -7.07 8.52
N ARG A 455 -31.59 -8.15 9.27
CA ARG A 455 -30.60 -8.94 10.00
C ARG A 455 -29.61 -9.60 9.04
N SER A 456 -30.11 -10.22 7.97
CA SER A 456 -29.27 -10.86 6.96
C SER A 456 -28.37 -9.83 6.28
N TYR A 457 -28.91 -8.65 5.95
CA TYR A 457 -28.11 -7.54 5.44
C TYR A 457 -27.04 -7.11 6.44
N ALA A 458 -27.40 -6.90 7.70
CA ALA A 458 -26.46 -6.46 8.72
C ALA A 458 -25.35 -7.49 8.99
N ALA A 459 -25.71 -8.77 9.14
CA ALA A 459 -24.75 -9.85 9.32
C ALA A 459 -23.89 -10.08 8.06
N GLY A 460 -24.42 -9.80 6.87
CA GLY A 460 -23.72 -9.95 5.60
C GLY A 460 -22.74 -8.81 5.31
N TYR A 461 -23.09 -7.56 5.63
CA TYR A 461 -22.39 -6.38 5.12
C TYR A 461 -21.93 -5.36 6.16
N VAL A 462 -22.52 -5.33 7.35
CA VAL A 462 -22.06 -4.39 8.39
C VAL A 462 -20.76 -4.92 8.98
N ARG A 463 -19.71 -4.10 8.91
CA ARG A 463 -18.37 -4.43 9.38
C ARG A 463 -17.99 -3.47 10.53
N PRO A 464 -18.38 -3.78 11.78
CA PRO A 464 -18.26 -2.82 12.89
C PRO A 464 -16.80 -2.56 13.31
N SER A 465 -15.88 -3.45 12.95
CA SER A 465 -14.43 -3.32 13.20
C SER A 465 -13.65 -2.81 11.96
N GLY A 466 -14.33 -2.20 10.99
CA GLY A 466 -13.76 -1.82 9.69
C GLY A 466 -13.93 -2.92 8.64
N ALA A 467 -13.96 -2.55 7.36
CA ALA A 467 -14.35 -3.48 6.28
C ALA A 467 -13.33 -4.57 5.97
N LEU A 468 -12.05 -4.29 6.19
CA LEU A 468 -10.93 -5.19 5.94
C LEU A 468 -9.96 -5.15 7.13
N PRO A 469 -9.14 -6.21 7.33
CA PRO A 469 -8.08 -6.24 8.33
C PRO A 469 -7.08 -5.09 8.15
N ILE A 470 -6.35 -4.71 9.21
CA ILE A 470 -5.28 -3.72 9.10
C ILE A 470 -4.02 -4.43 8.61
N LEU A 471 -3.56 -4.09 7.40
CA LEU A 471 -2.31 -4.57 6.84
C LEU A 471 -1.14 -3.85 7.52
N ARG A 472 -0.07 -4.54 7.84
CA ARG A 472 1.18 -3.96 8.32
C ARG A 472 2.29 -4.28 7.33
N VAL A 473 2.99 -3.25 6.85
CA VAL A 473 4.22 -3.37 6.09
C VAL A 473 5.32 -2.68 6.88
N ASP A 474 6.39 -3.40 7.22
CA ASP A 474 7.39 -2.93 8.19
C ASP A 474 6.69 -2.34 9.45
N LYS A 475 7.03 -1.13 9.89
CA LYS A 475 6.39 -0.48 11.02
C LYS A 475 5.06 0.20 10.70
N GLN A 476 4.65 0.26 9.43
CA GLN A 476 3.49 1.06 9.00
C GLN A 476 2.20 0.24 8.94
N PRO A 477 1.15 0.63 9.69
CA PRO A 477 -0.18 0.06 9.54
C PRO A 477 -0.99 0.80 8.45
N TYR A 478 -1.55 0.05 7.52
CA TYR A 478 -2.45 0.50 6.47
C TYR A 478 -3.89 0.04 6.74
N GLY A 479 -4.77 1.02 6.96
CA GLY A 479 -6.21 0.80 6.98
C GLY A 479 -6.76 0.78 5.56
N MET A 480 -7.46 -0.28 5.18
CA MET A 480 -8.04 -0.42 3.85
C MET A 480 -9.51 0.00 3.86
N LEU A 481 -9.84 0.99 3.02
CA LEU A 481 -11.18 1.55 2.92
C LEU A 481 -11.77 1.27 1.54
N PRO A 482 -12.75 0.35 1.42
CA PRO A 482 -13.52 0.19 0.20
C PRO A 482 -14.30 1.46 -0.09
N LEU A 483 -14.15 1.99 -1.30
CA LEU A 483 -14.85 3.17 -1.78
C LEU A 483 -15.69 2.79 -3.00
N VAL A 484 -16.94 3.27 -3.02
CA VAL A 484 -17.81 3.17 -4.19
C VAL A 484 -18.10 4.55 -4.73
N GLY A 485 -18.12 4.69 -6.05
CA GLY A 485 -18.48 5.94 -6.70
C GLY A 485 -19.90 6.37 -6.35
N ARG A 486 -20.15 7.68 -6.23
CA ARG A 486 -21.47 8.23 -5.87
C ARG A 486 -22.63 7.79 -6.80
N ARG A 487 -22.30 7.42 -8.04
CA ARG A 487 -23.25 6.97 -9.06
C ARG A 487 -23.19 5.46 -9.31
N PHE A 488 -22.52 4.71 -8.44
CA PHE A 488 -22.55 3.26 -8.49
C PHE A 488 -23.99 2.79 -8.23
N VAL A 489 -24.46 1.91 -9.09
CA VAL A 489 -25.78 1.27 -8.99
C VAL A 489 -25.54 -0.20 -9.23
N ASP A 490 -25.86 -1.04 -8.25
CA ASP A 490 -25.88 -2.48 -8.43
C ASP A 490 -27.28 -2.92 -8.87
N SER A 491 -27.36 -3.64 -9.98
CA SER A 491 -28.62 -4.21 -10.49
C SER A 491 -29.14 -5.38 -9.64
N GLY A 492 -28.35 -5.88 -8.69
CA GLY A 492 -28.67 -7.02 -7.82
C GLY A 492 -29.17 -6.68 -6.42
N ASP A 493 -29.38 -5.39 -6.09
CA ASP A 493 -29.73 -4.96 -4.74
C ASP A 493 -31.05 -5.61 -4.23
N SER A 494 -30.98 -6.20 -3.05
CA SER A 494 -32.12 -6.62 -2.26
C SER A 494 -32.97 -5.42 -1.82
N SER A 495 -34.21 -5.70 -1.43
CA SER A 495 -35.10 -4.68 -0.87
C SER A 495 -34.54 -4.03 0.40
N ALA A 496 -33.76 -4.76 1.19
CA ALA A 496 -33.08 -4.25 2.38
C ALA A 496 -31.95 -3.28 2.01
N GLU A 497 -31.09 -3.63 1.04
CA GLU A 497 -30.02 -2.74 0.51
C GLU A 497 -30.60 -1.43 0.00
N SER A 498 -31.62 -1.53 -0.86
CA SER A 498 -32.33 -0.37 -1.40
C SER A 498 -32.93 0.53 -0.31
N ALA A 499 -33.52 -0.05 0.74
CA ALA A 499 -34.10 0.71 1.84
C ALA A 499 -33.02 1.40 2.69
N VAL A 500 -31.94 0.70 3.03
CA VAL A 500 -30.80 1.26 3.78
C VAL A 500 -30.15 2.39 2.96
N GLY A 501 -29.94 2.19 1.66
CA GLY A 501 -29.40 3.21 0.76
C GLY A 501 -30.22 4.51 0.75
N LYS A 502 -31.56 4.41 0.74
CA LYS A 502 -32.45 5.58 0.85
C LYS A 502 -32.27 6.33 2.17
N VAL A 503 -32.24 5.61 3.30
CA VAL A 503 -32.02 6.22 4.63
C VAL A 503 -30.64 6.90 4.69
N LEU A 504 -29.59 6.22 4.22
CA LEU A 504 -28.25 6.80 4.15
C LEU A 504 -28.19 8.03 3.23
N GLY A 505 -28.97 8.05 2.15
CA GLY A 505 -29.13 9.20 1.28
C GLY A 505 -29.72 10.42 2.00
N VAL A 506 -30.68 10.20 2.90
CA VAL A 506 -31.29 11.26 3.73
C VAL A 506 -30.35 11.74 4.84
N LEU A 507 -29.58 10.83 5.46
CA LEU A 507 -28.68 11.17 6.56
C LEU A 507 -27.37 11.81 6.09
N ARG A 508 -26.92 11.49 4.87
CA ARG A 508 -25.64 11.98 4.33
C ARG A 508 -25.47 13.51 4.38
N PRO A 509 -26.44 14.35 3.98
CA PRO A 509 -26.31 15.80 4.10
C PRO A 509 -26.07 16.29 5.53
N MET A 510 -26.66 15.62 6.53
CA MET A 510 -26.45 15.95 7.94
C MET A 510 -25.01 15.65 8.37
N TRP A 511 -24.47 14.50 7.96
CA TRP A 511 -23.06 14.16 8.21
C TRP A 511 -22.10 15.06 7.45
N GLU A 512 -22.41 15.45 6.21
CA GLU A 512 -21.60 16.39 5.43
C GLU A 512 -21.54 17.76 6.11
N LEU A 513 -22.66 18.24 6.65
CA LEU A 513 -22.69 19.48 7.45
C LEU A 513 -21.84 19.32 8.74
N ALA A 514 -22.05 18.24 9.49
CA ALA A 514 -21.31 17.96 10.72
C ALA A 514 -19.79 17.77 10.48
N SER A 515 -19.39 17.27 9.31
CA SER A 515 -17.98 17.08 8.94
C SER A 515 -17.18 18.39 8.88
N GLY A 516 -17.86 19.53 8.72
CA GLY A 516 -17.26 20.86 8.81
C GLY A 516 -16.85 21.23 10.24
N SER A 517 -17.51 20.66 11.25
CA SER A 517 -17.24 20.90 12.66
C SER A 517 -16.18 19.95 13.25
N VAL A 518 -15.77 18.92 12.51
CA VAL A 518 -14.72 17.99 12.96
C VAL A 518 -13.40 18.75 13.06
N PRO A 519 -12.76 18.80 14.24
CA PRO A 519 -11.47 19.48 14.42
C PRO A 519 -10.42 18.91 13.45
N ARG A 520 -9.71 19.81 12.76
CA ARG A 520 -8.60 19.44 11.85
C ARG A 520 -7.29 20.04 12.33
N LEU A 521 -6.20 19.33 12.04
CA LEU A 521 -4.81 19.76 12.21
C LEU A 521 -4.38 20.68 11.05
N VAL A 522 -5.00 21.85 10.93
CA VAL A 522 -4.76 22.78 9.80
C VAL A 522 -3.92 23.99 10.16
N ASP A 523 -3.92 24.42 11.42
CA ASP A 523 -3.39 25.74 11.81
C ASP A 523 -2.09 25.65 12.65
N GLY A 524 -1.47 24.47 12.77
CA GLY A 524 -0.30 24.25 13.62
C GLY A 524 -0.55 24.47 15.13
N ASN A 525 -1.80 24.60 15.55
CA ASN A 525 -2.19 24.78 16.94
C ASN A 525 -1.91 23.48 17.73
N VAL A 526 -0.89 23.53 18.58
CA VAL A 526 -0.40 22.39 19.36
C VAL A 526 -1.42 21.90 20.39
N ASP A 527 -2.21 22.80 20.99
CA ASP A 527 -3.24 22.41 21.98
C ASP A 527 -4.39 21.66 21.31
N LYS A 528 -4.86 22.17 20.17
CA LYS A 528 -5.85 21.47 19.33
C LYS A 528 -5.31 20.16 18.79
N ALA A 529 -4.02 20.12 18.44
CA ALA A 529 -3.36 18.89 18.02
C ALA A 529 -3.31 17.85 19.13
N LYS A 530 -2.95 18.27 20.34
CA LYS A 530 -2.94 17.44 21.54
C LYS A 530 -4.35 16.93 21.85
N GLU A 531 -5.37 17.77 21.79
CA GLU A 531 -6.77 17.38 22.02
C GLU A 531 -7.26 16.37 20.97
N ILE A 532 -6.92 16.56 19.70
CA ILE A 532 -7.21 15.61 18.61
C ILE A 532 -6.46 14.28 18.81
N LEU A 533 -5.19 14.31 19.22
CA LEU A 533 -4.39 13.11 19.45
C LEU A 533 -4.80 12.37 20.74
N GLN A 534 -5.36 13.08 21.71
CA GLN A 534 -5.90 12.53 22.95
C GLN A 534 -7.35 12.05 22.81
N THR A 535 -8.05 12.46 21.76
CA THR A 535 -9.35 11.86 21.41
C THR A 535 -9.08 10.52 20.75
N ALA A 536 -9.14 9.45 21.54
CA ALA A 536 -9.19 8.11 20.99
C ALA A 536 -10.34 8.02 19.98
N ALA A 537 -10.22 7.15 18.98
CA ALA A 537 -11.36 6.64 18.22
C ALA A 537 -12.23 5.76 19.14
N TRP A 538 -12.73 6.32 20.23
CA TRP A 538 -13.61 5.65 21.13
C TRP A 538 -14.96 5.54 20.45
N SER A 539 -15.38 4.30 20.23
CA SER A 539 -16.79 3.98 20.28
C SER A 539 -17.36 4.65 21.53
N GLN A 540 -18.36 5.52 21.39
CA GLN A 540 -19.02 6.12 22.55
C GLN A 540 -19.49 5.05 23.55
N THR A 541 -19.73 3.83 23.08
CA THR A 541 -20.04 2.65 23.92
C THR A 541 -18.97 2.35 24.97
N ALA A 542 -17.68 2.62 24.72
CA ALA A 542 -16.61 2.45 25.72
C ALA A 542 -16.61 3.59 26.76
N TYR A 543 -16.83 4.84 26.33
CA TYR A 543 -17.02 5.99 27.23
C TYR A 543 -18.18 5.74 28.22
N TYR A 544 -19.28 5.15 27.76
CA TYR A 544 -20.41 4.76 28.61
C TYR A 544 -20.12 3.56 29.52
N ARG A 545 -19.12 2.73 29.20
CA ARG A 545 -18.80 1.51 29.96
C ARG A 545 -17.84 1.78 31.13
N ASP A 546 -16.92 2.73 30.97
CA ASP A 546 -15.87 3.03 31.95
C ASP A 546 -16.24 4.17 32.92
N LYS A 547 -17.41 4.80 32.76
CA LYS A 547 -17.97 5.76 33.69
C LYS A 547 -18.88 5.07 34.70
N ASP A 548 -18.95 5.61 35.92
CA ASP A 548 -19.93 5.15 36.91
C ASP A 548 -21.34 5.28 36.33
N VAL A 549 -21.98 4.14 36.13
CA VAL A 549 -23.32 4.02 35.54
C VAL A 549 -24.34 4.89 36.32
N ARG A 550 -24.15 5.05 37.64
CA ARG A 550 -25.04 5.90 38.45
C ARG A 550 -24.83 7.39 38.20
N ALA A 551 -23.61 7.81 37.91
CA ALA A 551 -23.31 9.22 37.61
C ALA A 551 -23.90 9.62 36.24
N MET A 552 -23.82 8.75 35.23
CA MET A 552 -24.36 9.06 33.89
C MET A 552 -25.88 8.93 33.78
N CYS A 553 -26.51 7.97 34.47
CA CYS A 553 -27.98 7.86 34.46
C CYS A 553 -28.66 9.04 35.18
N MET A 554 -27.91 9.80 35.97
CA MET A 554 -28.40 10.94 36.75
C MET A 554 -27.89 12.29 36.24
N GLU A 555 -26.97 12.32 35.27
CA GLU A 555 -26.60 13.55 34.58
C GLU A 555 -27.68 13.90 33.55
N PRO A 556 -28.28 15.10 33.64
CA PRO A 556 -29.17 15.58 32.59
C PRO A 556 -28.37 15.64 31.29
N THR A 557 -28.87 14.96 30.24
CA THR A 557 -28.30 15.11 28.90
C THR A 557 -28.27 16.60 28.54
N PRO A 558 -27.27 17.14 27.82
CA PRO A 558 -27.26 18.55 27.37
C PRO A 558 -28.43 18.92 26.43
N PHE A 559 -29.30 17.95 26.11
CA PHE A 559 -30.56 18.12 25.40
C PHE A 559 -31.79 18.25 26.33
N SER A 560 -31.65 18.15 27.66
CA SER A 560 -32.77 18.08 28.60
C SER A 560 -33.56 19.39 28.72
N ASP A 561 -32.94 20.53 28.41
CA ASP A 561 -33.57 21.84 28.62
C ASP A 561 -34.35 22.33 27.39
N ALA A 562 -34.35 21.58 26.29
CA ALA A 562 -35.06 21.93 25.06
C ALA A 562 -36.40 21.19 24.85
N GLN A 563 -36.83 20.31 25.76
CA GLN A 563 -38.07 19.55 25.59
C GLN A 563 -39.00 19.65 26.80
N SER A 564 -39.47 20.86 27.07
CA SER A 564 -40.69 21.09 27.86
C SER A 564 -41.71 21.96 27.09
N SER A 565 -42.00 21.63 25.84
CA SER A 565 -43.34 21.85 25.27
C SER A 565 -43.52 21.14 23.92
N GLY A 566 -44.63 20.43 23.77
CA GLY A 566 -45.19 20.05 22.47
C GLY A 566 -44.50 18.91 21.74
N ARG A 567 -45.13 17.74 21.73
CA ARG A 567 -44.85 16.66 20.76
C ARG A 567 -44.95 17.20 19.33
N GLN A 568 -43.83 17.42 18.66
CA GLN A 568 -43.73 17.28 17.20
C GLN A 568 -42.49 16.44 16.87
N PRO A 569 -42.67 15.17 16.46
CA PRO A 569 -41.56 14.35 15.97
C PRO A 569 -41.12 14.82 14.57
N VAL A 570 -39.82 15.09 14.45
CA VAL A 570 -39.08 15.51 13.24
C VAL A 570 -39.25 14.55 12.04
N ILE A 571 -39.81 13.36 12.23
CA ILE A 571 -39.90 12.30 11.21
C ILE A 571 -41.11 12.45 10.27
N GLN A 572 -42.11 13.29 10.57
CA GLN A 572 -43.27 13.46 9.67
C GLN A 572 -43.01 14.33 8.42
N LYS A 573 -41.89 15.05 8.32
CA LYS A 573 -41.56 15.82 7.10
C LYS A 573 -40.82 15.04 6.01
N LEU A 574 -40.44 13.78 6.27
CA LEU A 574 -39.74 12.93 5.29
C LEU A 574 -40.65 11.99 4.49
N VAL A 575 -41.94 11.92 4.84
CA VAL A 575 -42.92 11.06 4.14
C VAL A 575 -43.91 11.88 3.29
N GLY A 576 -43.72 13.20 3.23
CA GLY A 576 -44.59 14.12 2.49
C GLY A 576 -43.87 15.06 1.51
N ALA A 577 -42.66 14.71 1.07
CA ALA A 577 -41.93 15.43 0.03
C ALA A 577 -41.48 14.47 -1.07
#